data_AF-A0A953SUI3-F1
#
_entry.id   AF-A0A953SUI3-F1
#
_cell.length_a   1.000
_cell.length_b   1.000
_cell.length_c   1.000
_cell.angle_alpha   90.00
_cell.angle_beta   90.00
_cell.angle_gamma   90.00
#
_symmetry.space_group_name_H-M   'P 1'
#
loop_
_entity.id
_entity.type
_entity.pdbx_description
1 polymer ?
#
loop_
_entity_poly.entity_id
_entity_poly.type
_entity_poly.pdbx_seq_one_letter_code
_entity_poly.pdbx_strand_id
1 'polypeptide(L)' 'MADDKTKLFEEDILFTVGAFIKPMKVVINGNEQWRWIVTSLEDPTFLNGKDVEVYDYANKLEDLV' A
#
# COMPACT_ATOMS: atom_id res chain seq x y z
N MET A 1 11.19 23.99 2.52
CA MET A 1 9.87 23.81 3.14
C MET A 1 9.90 22.43 3.76
N ALA A 2 9.49 22.27 5.02
CA ALA A 2 9.52 20.95 5.64
C ALA A 2 8.64 20.01 4.80
N ASP A 3 9.20 18.87 4.37
CA ASP A 3 8.43 17.77 3.80
C ASP A 3 7.38 17.38 4.83
N ASP A 4 6.15 17.83 4.65
CA ASP A 4 5.02 17.34 5.42
C ASP A 4 4.68 15.96 4.85
N LYS A 5 5.52 14.98 5.20
CA LYS A 5 5.35 13.59 4.77
C LYS A 5 3.99 13.11 5.25
N THR A 6 3.17 12.60 4.33
CA THR A 6 1.90 11.99 4.65
C THR A 6 2.13 10.90 5.71
N LYS A 7 1.47 11.02 6.85
CA LYS A 7 1.58 10.01 7.92
C LYS A 7 0.51 8.95 7.72
N LEU A 8 0.93 7.70 7.56
CA LEU A 8 0.06 6.55 7.47
C LEU A 8 -0.18 5.90 8.85
N PHE A 9 -1.36 5.28 9.00
CA PHE A 9 -1.78 4.45 10.12
C PHE A 9 -2.25 3.07 9.63
N GLU A 10 -2.33 2.07 10.52
CA GLU A 10 -2.67 0.68 10.14
C GLU A 10 -4.11 0.55 9.58
N GLU A 11 -5.00 1.44 10.01
CA GLU A 11 -6.39 1.52 9.57
C GLU A 11 -6.60 2.28 8.26
N ASP A 12 -5.56 2.92 7.70
CA ASP A 12 -5.68 3.70 6.48
C ASP A 12 -5.92 2.79 5.26
N ILE A 13 -6.83 3.24 4.38
CA ILE A 13 -7.14 2.56 3.12
C ILE A 13 -6.85 3.52 1.98
N LEU A 14 -5.94 3.11 1.10
CA LEU A 14 -5.62 3.84 -0.13
C LEU A 14 -6.47 3.35 -1.29
N PHE A 15 -6.86 4.27 -2.16
CA PHE A 15 -7.56 3.96 -3.40
C PHE A 15 -6.62 4.16 -4.57
N THR A 16 -6.56 3.18 -5.48
CA THR A 16 -5.76 3.27 -6.70
C THR A 16 -6.43 2.48 -7.81
N VAL A 17 -6.28 2.96 -9.04
CA VAL A 17 -6.52 2.20 -10.27
C VAL A 17 -5.13 1.74 -10.78
N GLY A 18 -5.04 0.84 -11.76
CA GLY A 18 -3.74 0.51 -12.38
C GLY A 18 -2.74 -0.24 -11.49
N ALA A 19 -3.17 -1.30 -10.80
CA ALA A 19 -2.29 -2.13 -9.98
C ALA A 19 -2.08 -3.53 -10.59
N PHE A 20 -0.84 -4.01 -10.63
CA PHE A 20 -0.55 -5.41 -10.95
C PHE A 20 -0.69 -6.28 -9.71
N ILE A 21 -1.61 -7.25 -9.76
CA ILE A 21 -1.89 -8.16 -8.64
C ILE A 21 -1.53 -9.62 -8.97
N LYS A 22 -1.09 -10.37 -7.96
CA LYS A 22 -0.84 -11.82 -8.04
C LYS A 22 -1.52 -12.57 -6.90
N PRO A 23 -2.01 -13.80 -7.11
CA PRO A 23 -2.56 -14.60 -6.04
C PRO A 23 -1.40 -15.25 -5.27
N MET A 24 -1.38 -15.06 -3.95
CA MET A 24 -0.35 -15.63 -3.08
C MET A 24 -0.97 -16.32 -1.88
N LYS A 25 -0.36 -17.43 -1.47
CA LYS A 25 -0.68 -18.11 -0.21
C LYS A 25 0.06 -17.40 0.92
N VAL A 26 -0.67 -16.92 1.92
CA VAL A 26 -0.14 -16.18 3.07
C VAL A 26 -0.64 -16.78 4.38
N VAL A 27 0.12 -16.57 5.46
CA VAL A 27 -0.24 -16.97 6.82
C VAL A 27 -0.52 -15.71 7.63
N ILE A 28 -1.75 -15.55 8.11
CA ILE A 28 -2.13 -14.41 8.97
C ILE A 28 -2.82 -14.98 10.20
N ASN A 29 -2.35 -14.59 11.39
CA ASN A 29 -2.84 -15.10 12.68
C ASN A 29 -2.86 -16.64 12.73
N GLY A 30 -1.86 -17.29 12.14
CA GLY A 30 -1.73 -18.76 12.09
C GLY A 30 -2.60 -19.48 11.05
N ASN A 31 -3.44 -18.75 10.30
CA ASN A 31 -4.32 -19.35 9.28
C ASN A 31 -3.74 -19.17 7.88
N GLU A 32 -3.62 -20.28 7.15
CA GLU A 32 -3.27 -20.26 5.73
C GLU A 32 -4.47 -19.80 4.88
N GLN A 33 -4.24 -18.83 4.01
CA GLN A 33 -5.26 -18.31 3.10
C GLN A 33 -4.64 -17.79 1.80
N TRP A 34 -5.43 -17.76 0.74
CA TRP A 34 -5.06 -17.13 -0.53
C TRP A 34 -5.52 -15.67 -0.54
N ARG A 35 -4.63 -14.76 -0.94
CA ARG A 35 -4.96 -13.34 -1.11
C ARG A 35 -4.40 -12.80 -2.41
N TRP A 36 -5.06 -11.80 -2.96
CA TRP A 36 -4.50 -10.96 -4.01
C TRP A 36 -3.55 -9.97 -3.37
N ILE A 37 -2.30 -9.93 -3.84
CA ILE A 37 -1.26 -9.04 -3.36
C ILE A 37 -0.88 -8.11 -4.51
N VAL A 38 -0.85 -6.80 -4.24
CA VAL A 38 -0.31 -5.79 -5.16
C VAL A 38 1.19 -5.98 -5.26
N THR A 39 1.69 -6.01 -6.49
CA THR A 39 3.11 -6.25 -6.78
C THR A 39 3.81 -5.06 -7.42
N SER A 40 3.04 -4.15 -8.03
CA SER A 40 3.48 -2.87 -8.56
C SER A 40 2.26 -1.98 -8.91
N LEU A 41 2.47 -0.66 -8.95
CA LEU A 41 1.48 0.36 -9.30
C LEU A 41 1.91 1.13 -10.55
N GLU A 42 0.99 1.34 -11.51
CA GLU A 42 1.22 2.15 -12.71
C GLU A 42 0.59 3.54 -12.63
N ASP A 43 -0.49 3.68 -11.87
CA ASP A 43 -1.29 4.92 -11.78
C ASP A 43 -1.12 5.60 -10.39
N PRO A 44 -1.50 6.89 -10.27
CA PRO A 44 -1.49 7.61 -9.00
C PRO A 44 -2.37 6.94 -7.93
N THR A 45 -1.87 6.97 -6.71
CA THR A 45 -2.59 6.49 -5.52
C THR A 45 -3.15 7.66 -4.72
N PHE A 46 -4.28 7.43 -4.06
CA PHE A 46 -5.00 8.46 -3.32
C PHE A 46 -5.21 8.05 -1.87
N LEU A 47 -4.95 8.99 -0.94
CA LEU A 47 -5.28 8.89 0.47
C LEU A 47 -6.17 10.07 0.86
N ASN A 48 -7.37 9.81 1.39
CA ASN A 48 -8.32 10.85 1.82
C ASN A 48 -8.60 11.92 0.74
N GLY A 49 -8.65 11.50 -0.53
CA GLY A 49 -8.91 12.38 -1.68
C GLY A 49 -7.72 13.23 -2.12
N LYS A 50 -6.51 12.97 -1.61
CA LYS A 50 -5.27 13.62 -2.04
C LYS A 50 -4.34 12.61 -2.70
N ASP A 51 -3.63 13.06 -3.74
CA ASP A 51 -2.61 12.28 -4.42
C ASP A 51 -1.45 12.00 -3.46
N VAL A 52 -0.98 10.77 -3.45
CA VAL A 52 0.19 10.33 -2.69
C VAL A 52 1.03 9.41 -3.56
N GLU A 53 2.34 9.66 -3.57
CA GLU A 53 3.32 8.75 -4.16
C GLU A 53 3.59 7.65 -3.14
N VAL A 54 3.47 6.40 -3.55
CA VAL A 54 3.62 5.24 -2.66
C VAL A 54 4.69 4.31 -3.19
N TYR A 55 5.38 3.63 -2.27
CA TYR A 55 6.38 2.64 -2.60
C TYR A 55 5.83 1.23 -2.40
N ASP A 56 6.11 0.33 -3.36
CA ASP A 56 5.58 -1.03 -3.34
C ASP A 56 6.06 -1.88 -2.15
N TYR A 57 7.26 -1.59 -1.64
CA TYR A 57 7.88 -2.34 -0.54
C TYR A 57 8.72 -1.43 0.36
N ALA A 58 8.58 -1.65 1.67
CA ALA A 58 9.25 -0.88 2.69
C ALA A 58 9.56 -1.75 3.93
N ASN A 59 10.58 -1.38 4.70
CA ASN A 59 10.88 -2.05 5.98
C ASN A 59 10.10 -1.45 7.15
N LYS A 60 9.58 -0.23 7.00
CA LYS A 60 8.77 0.49 7.98
C LYS A 60 7.58 1.18 7.31
N LEU A 61 6.51 1.41 8.07
CA LEU A 61 5.30 2.08 7.58
C LEU A 61 5.61 3.47 7.02
N GLU A 62 6.56 4.20 7.61
CA GLU A 62 6.94 5.54 7.17
C GLU A 62 7.71 5.57 5.85
N ASP A 63 8.19 4.42 5.35
CA ASP A 63 8.91 4.34 4.08
C ASP A 63 7.98 3.97 2.90
N LEU A 64 6.67 3.80 3.15
CA LEU A 64 5.68 3.49 2.11
C LEU A 64 5.17 4.73 1.36
N VAL A 65 5.53 5.94 1.81
CA VAL A 65 5.10 7.26 1.29
C VAL A 65 6.16 8.34 1.41
#